data_AF-A0A522AAJ2-F1
#
_entry.id   AF-A0A522AAJ2-F1
#
_cell.length_a   1.000
_cell.length_b   1.000
_cell.length_c   1.000
_cell.angle_alpha   90.00
_cell.angle_beta   90.00
_cell.angle_gamma   90.00
#
_symmetry.space_group_name_H-M   'P 1'
#
loop_
_entity.id
_entity.type
_entity.pdbx_description
1 polymer ?
#
loop_
_entity_poly.entity_id
_entity_poly.type
_entity_poly.pdbx_seq_one_letter_code
_entity_poly.pdbx_strand_id
1 'polypeptide(L)'
;MADPTPTPAPQPDPKTPTSRGDINKADLEQLKADRTIAQAAQNPNHVPKLNEKEIVQADVTQLLADITDAENVKAPAVLTATSAKETTTAHEETARKALMPALREIQDAVKRKYEVADPSKLAAYFIAKKKFGDDRPGLEADSQSMLDQAATDALPGINAARITAITGLRSAWMKADDEQNAAIIALEKTRAAFKTALDSIRQRARGIQLAANSGWSHTDPANAAIRRAFNLPANRPLN
;
A
#
# COMPACT_ATOMS: atom_id res chain seq x y z
N MET A 1 -51.98 32.47 2.10
CA MET A 1 -51.07 32.11 0.99
C MET A 1 -49.80 31.57 1.62
N ALA A 2 -49.45 30.32 1.36
CA ALA A 2 -48.25 29.70 1.92
C ALA A 2 -47.07 29.98 0.98
N ASP A 3 -46.03 30.58 1.52
CA ASP A 3 -44.78 30.92 0.84
C ASP A 3 -43.89 29.66 0.75
N PRO A 4 -43.39 29.25 -0.43
CA PRO A 4 -42.54 28.07 -0.53
C PRO A 4 -41.10 28.42 -0.14
N THR A 5 -40.64 27.86 0.97
CA THR A 5 -39.24 27.94 1.39
C THR A 5 -38.34 27.23 0.36
N PRO A 6 -37.28 27.88 -0.15
CA PRO A 6 -36.40 27.27 -1.14
C PRO A 6 -35.59 26.11 -0.52
N THR A 7 -35.53 24.99 -1.24
CA THR A 7 -34.71 23.82 -0.88
C THR A 7 -33.22 24.18 -0.99
N PRO A 8 -32.38 23.88 0.02
CA PRO A 8 -30.94 24.13 -0.07
C PRO A 8 -30.31 23.32 -1.20
N ALA A 9 -29.42 23.95 -1.97
CA ALA A 9 -28.67 23.28 -3.02
C ALA A 9 -27.80 22.14 -2.44
N PRO A 10 -27.63 21.02 -3.16
CA PRO A 10 -26.75 19.93 -2.74
C PRO A 10 -25.34 20.45 -2.48
N GLN A 11 -24.78 20.11 -1.33
CA GLN A 11 -23.40 20.43 -1.00
C GLN A 11 -22.48 19.71 -2.00
N PRO A 12 -21.51 20.40 -2.63
CA PRO A 12 -20.57 19.75 -3.53
C PRO A 12 -19.81 18.64 -2.80
N ASP A 13 -19.67 17.50 -3.48
CA ASP A 13 -19.00 16.33 -2.92
C ASP A 13 -17.60 16.70 -2.39
N PRO A 14 -17.20 16.20 -1.21
CA PRO A 14 -15.85 16.36 -0.72
C PRO A 14 -14.86 15.90 -1.79
N LYS A 15 -13.97 16.78 -2.23
CA LYS A 15 -12.90 16.41 -3.16
C LYS A 15 -12.09 15.29 -2.54
N THR A 16 -12.14 14.11 -3.16
CA THR A 16 -11.28 12.99 -2.79
C THR A 16 -9.83 13.47 -2.90
N PRO A 17 -9.02 13.36 -1.83
CA PRO A 17 -7.60 13.64 -1.92
C PRO A 17 -7.01 12.76 -3.02
N THR A 18 -6.35 13.37 -4.00
CA THR A 18 -5.60 12.64 -5.01
C THR A 18 -4.48 11.87 -4.32
N SER A 19 -4.63 10.54 -4.22
CA SER A 19 -3.54 9.66 -3.82
C SER A 19 -2.34 9.95 -4.72
N ARG A 20 -1.20 10.32 -4.09
CA ARG A 20 0.07 10.42 -4.80
C ARG A 20 0.44 8.99 -5.21
N GLY A 21 0.23 8.67 -6.48
CA GLY A 21 0.15 7.31 -7.01
C GLY A 21 1.26 6.37 -6.54
N ASP A 22 0.84 5.15 -6.20
CA ASP A 22 1.64 4.03 -5.67
C ASP A 22 2.77 3.52 -6.56
N ILE A 23 2.83 4.02 -7.79
CA ILE A 23 3.97 3.92 -8.69
C ILE A 23 4.32 5.34 -9.10
N ASN A 24 5.57 5.73 -8.90
CA ASN A 24 6.03 7.03 -9.34
C ASN A 24 5.95 7.07 -10.88
N LYS A 25 5.28 8.08 -11.44
CA LYS A 25 5.27 8.33 -12.89
C LYS A 25 6.69 8.30 -13.47
N ALA A 26 7.69 8.76 -12.72
CA ALA A 26 9.09 8.71 -13.11
C ALA A 26 9.62 7.28 -13.32
N ASP A 27 9.15 6.29 -12.56
CA ASP A 27 9.57 4.89 -12.71
C ASP A 27 9.02 4.28 -14.00
N LEU A 28 7.77 4.59 -14.35
CA LEU A 28 7.18 4.16 -15.62
C LEU A 28 7.83 4.84 -16.82
N GLU A 29 8.14 6.14 -16.72
CA GLU A 29 8.89 6.84 -17.77
C GLU A 29 10.32 6.31 -17.90
N GLN A 30 10.96 5.92 -16.79
CA GLN A 30 12.26 5.24 -16.82
C GLN A 30 12.18 3.90 -17.56
N LEU A 31 11.19 3.05 -17.25
CA LEU A 31 11.01 1.77 -17.94
C LEU A 31 10.81 1.95 -19.45
N LYS A 32 10.05 2.96 -19.87
CA LYS A 32 9.92 3.31 -21.29
C LYS A 32 11.26 3.71 -21.92
N ALA A 33 12.04 4.54 -21.23
CA ALA A 33 13.36 4.95 -21.71
C ALA A 33 14.32 3.75 -21.85
N ASP A 34 14.31 2.85 -20.86
CA ASP A 34 15.13 1.62 -20.85
C ASP A 34 14.68 0.64 -21.95
N ARG A 35 13.37 0.55 -22.21
CA ARG A 35 12.78 -0.20 -23.33
C ARG A 35 13.29 0.31 -24.67
N THR A 36 13.31 1.63 -24.88
CA THR A 36 13.85 2.23 -26.12
C THR A 36 15.31 1.84 -26.35
N ILE A 37 16.14 1.89 -25.29
CA ILE A 37 17.56 1.51 -25.36
C ILE A 37 17.70 0.03 -25.74
N ALA A 38 16.94 -0.86 -25.09
CA ALA A 38 17.01 -2.29 -25.36
C ALA A 38 16.48 -2.65 -26.77
N GLN A 39 15.43 -1.96 -27.25
CA GLN A 39 14.94 -2.11 -28.63
C GLN A 39 15.98 -1.65 -29.66
N ALA A 40 16.68 -0.55 -29.40
CA ALA A 40 17.78 -0.10 -30.26
C ALA A 40 18.91 -1.14 -30.30
N ALA A 41 19.19 -1.83 -29.20
CA ALA A 41 20.17 -2.91 -29.16
C ALA A 41 19.73 -4.18 -29.90
N GLN A 42 18.43 -4.41 -30.09
CA GLN A 42 17.94 -5.52 -30.92
C GLN A 42 18.04 -5.28 -32.42
N ASN A 43 18.29 -4.04 -32.86
CA ASN A 43 18.42 -3.75 -34.29
C ASN A 43 19.60 -4.55 -34.88
N PRO A 44 19.38 -5.42 -35.90
CA PRO A 44 20.43 -6.26 -36.47
C PRO A 44 21.65 -5.47 -36.97
N ASN A 45 21.46 -4.22 -37.40
CA ASN A 45 22.55 -3.36 -37.86
C ASN A 45 23.45 -2.88 -36.72
N HIS A 46 22.96 -2.89 -35.48
CA HIS A 46 23.70 -2.47 -34.29
C HIS A 46 24.41 -3.64 -33.60
N VAL A 47 23.91 -4.87 -33.79
CA VAL A 47 24.39 -6.09 -33.12
C VAL A 47 25.89 -6.34 -33.29
N PRO A 48 26.49 -6.28 -34.50
CA PRO A 48 27.92 -6.53 -34.66
C PRO A 48 28.77 -5.61 -33.78
N LYS A 49 28.44 -4.32 -33.76
CA LYS A 49 29.17 -3.31 -32.98
C LYS A 49 28.97 -3.47 -31.47
N LEU A 50 27.78 -3.89 -31.04
CA LEU A 50 27.50 -4.18 -29.63
C LEU A 50 28.18 -5.46 -29.15
N ASN A 51 28.27 -6.49 -30.00
CA ASN A 51 29.02 -7.71 -29.69
C ASN A 51 30.52 -7.43 -29.51
N GLU A 52 31.12 -6.52 -30.29
CA GLU A 52 32.50 -6.04 -30.06
C GLU A 52 32.68 -5.39 -28.67
N LYS A 53 31.58 -4.99 -28.03
CA LYS A 53 31.53 -4.40 -26.68
C LYS A 53 30.95 -5.37 -25.65
N GLU A 54 30.96 -6.67 -25.96
CA GLU A 54 30.52 -7.75 -25.08
C GLU A 54 29.04 -7.67 -24.68
N ILE A 55 28.22 -6.92 -25.42
CA ILE A 55 26.77 -6.90 -25.23
C ILE A 55 26.16 -8.05 -26.03
N VAL A 56 25.78 -9.12 -25.34
CA VAL A 56 25.23 -10.34 -25.95
C VAL A 56 23.73 -10.17 -26.23
N GLN A 57 23.28 -10.60 -27.42
CA GLN A 57 21.88 -10.45 -27.84
C GLN A 57 20.87 -11.21 -26.95
N ALA A 58 21.30 -12.33 -26.35
CA ALA A 58 20.49 -13.07 -25.38
C ALA A 58 20.16 -12.20 -24.15
N ASP A 59 21.14 -11.46 -23.62
CA ASP A 59 20.95 -10.58 -22.46
C ASP A 59 20.06 -9.38 -22.78
N VAL A 60 20.16 -8.84 -24.00
CA VAL A 60 19.25 -7.78 -24.49
C VAL A 60 17.81 -8.28 -24.58
N THR A 61 17.62 -9.52 -25.04
CA THR A 61 16.30 -10.16 -25.12
C THR A 61 15.72 -10.40 -23.72
N GLN A 62 16.55 -10.89 -22.79
CA GLN A 62 16.15 -11.05 -21.40
C GLN A 62 15.80 -9.70 -20.75
N LEU A 63 16.55 -8.63 -21.03
CA LEU A 63 16.24 -7.29 -20.54
C LEU A 63 14.85 -6.82 -21.01
N LEU A 64 14.48 -7.04 -22.27
CA LEU A 64 13.13 -6.69 -22.76
C LEU A 64 12.02 -7.53 -22.12
N ALA A 65 12.29 -8.80 -21.84
CA ALA A 65 11.37 -9.66 -21.10
C ALA A 65 11.17 -9.14 -19.67
N ASP A 66 12.26 -8.79 -18.98
CA ASP A 66 12.22 -8.25 -17.62
C ASP A 66 11.53 -6.89 -17.54
N ILE A 67 11.72 -6.01 -18.53
CA ILE A 67 10.97 -4.75 -18.65
C ILE A 67 9.46 -5.05 -18.79
N THR A 68 9.11 -6.03 -19.61
CA THR A 68 7.70 -6.41 -19.81
C THR A 68 7.09 -7.02 -18.54
N ASP A 69 7.84 -7.84 -17.79
CA ASP A 69 7.43 -8.35 -16.48
C ASP A 69 7.28 -7.21 -15.45
N ALA A 70 8.21 -6.26 -15.42
CA ALA A 70 8.13 -5.11 -14.53
C ALA A 70 6.88 -4.26 -14.80
N GLU A 71 6.55 -4.01 -16.06
CA GLU A 71 5.39 -3.21 -16.48
C GLU A 71 4.05 -3.94 -16.29
N ASN A 72 3.96 -5.22 -16.67
CA ASN A 72 2.68 -5.92 -16.77
C ASN A 72 2.36 -6.82 -15.57
N VAL A 73 3.36 -7.13 -14.74
CA VAL A 73 3.18 -8.02 -13.58
C VAL A 73 3.50 -7.28 -12.30
N LYS A 74 4.73 -6.76 -12.16
CA LYS A 74 5.19 -6.21 -10.88
C LYS A 74 4.52 -4.88 -10.55
N ALA A 75 4.41 -3.97 -11.51
CA ALA A 75 3.71 -2.70 -11.33
C ALA A 75 2.22 -2.91 -10.94
N PRO A 76 1.40 -3.66 -11.71
CA PRO A 76 0.03 -3.95 -11.30
C PRO A 76 -0.09 -4.62 -9.92
N ALA A 77 0.83 -5.52 -9.57
CA ALA A 77 0.84 -6.15 -8.25
C ALA A 77 1.03 -5.14 -7.10
N VAL A 78 1.81 -4.06 -7.31
CA VAL A 78 1.91 -2.96 -6.33
C VAL A 78 0.57 -2.23 -6.18
N LEU A 79 -0.10 -1.90 -7.29
CA LEU A 79 -1.42 -1.25 -7.24
C LEU A 79 -2.45 -2.12 -6.50
N THR A 80 -2.54 -3.40 -6.85
CA THR A 80 -3.45 -4.34 -6.20
C THR A 80 -3.16 -4.45 -4.71
N ALA A 81 -1.89 -4.54 -4.32
CA ALA A 81 -1.51 -4.60 -2.91
C ALA A 81 -1.84 -3.30 -2.15
N THR A 82 -1.71 -2.13 -2.78
CA THR A 82 -2.15 -0.87 -2.14
C THR A 82 -3.65 -0.90 -1.90
N SER A 83 -4.45 -1.20 -2.92
CA SER A 83 -5.91 -1.23 -2.78
C SER A 83 -6.37 -2.23 -1.71
N ALA A 84 -5.70 -3.39 -1.63
CA ALA A 84 -5.93 -4.36 -0.58
C ALA A 84 -5.62 -3.78 0.82
N LYS A 85 -4.47 -3.13 0.99
CA LYS A 85 -4.09 -2.45 2.25
C LYS A 85 -5.08 -1.37 2.65
N GLU A 86 -5.57 -0.58 1.71
CA GLU A 86 -6.57 0.47 1.98
C GLU A 86 -7.89 -0.14 2.44
N THR A 87 -8.33 -1.20 1.76
CA THR A 87 -9.57 -1.91 2.09
C THR A 87 -9.49 -2.56 3.47
N THR A 88 -8.40 -3.28 3.77
CA THR A 88 -8.22 -3.91 5.09
C THR A 88 -8.07 -2.89 6.21
N THR A 89 -7.44 -1.74 5.95
CA THR A 89 -7.42 -0.60 6.90
C THR A 89 -8.84 -0.10 7.19
N ALA A 90 -9.69 0.04 6.16
CA ALA A 90 -11.07 0.48 6.36
C ALA A 90 -11.93 -0.57 7.09
N HIS A 91 -11.66 -1.85 6.86
CA HIS A 91 -12.32 -2.96 7.56
C HIS A 91 -11.94 -3.01 9.04
N GLU A 92 -10.65 -2.86 9.39
CA GLU A 92 -10.19 -2.80 10.79
C GLU A 92 -10.87 -1.64 11.52
N GLU A 93 -10.89 -0.45 10.92
CA GLU A 93 -11.53 0.73 11.52
C GLU A 93 -13.05 0.53 11.70
N THR A 94 -13.70 -0.13 10.74
CA THR A 94 -15.12 -0.50 10.86
C THR A 94 -15.36 -1.48 12.01
N ALA A 95 -14.53 -2.52 12.12
CA ALA A 95 -14.65 -3.51 13.19
C ALA A 95 -14.38 -2.89 14.57
N ARG A 96 -13.39 -2.00 14.67
CA ARG A 96 -13.09 -1.21 15.86
C ARG A 96 -14.27 -0.30 16.26
N LYS A 97 -14.89 0.38 15.29
CA LYS A 97 -16.10 1.19 15.50
C LYS A 97 -17.31 0.38 15.94
N ALA A 98 -17.40 -0.90 15.56
CA ALA A 98 -18.44 -1.80 16.05
C ALA A 98 -18.16 -2.30 17.48
N LEU A 99 -16.90 -2.64 17.79
CA LEU A 99 -16.47 -3.14 19.10
C LEU A 99 -16.56 -2.07 20.21
N MET A 100 -16.06 -0.86 19.95
CA MET A 100 -15.91 0.17 20.98
C MET A 100 -17.23 0.54 21.68
N PRO A 101 -18.34 0.83 20.96
CA PRO A 101 -19.64 1.09 21.59
C PRO A 101 -20.14 -0.10 22.42
N ALA A 102 -19.89 -1.33 21.96
CA ALA A 102 -20.32 -2.53 22.66
C ALA A 102 -19.56 -2.74 23.99
N LEU A 103 -18.27 -2.37 24.04
CA LEU A 103 -17.50 -2.32 25.29
C LEU A 103 -17.98 -1.17 26.20
N ARG A 104 -18.37 -0.02 25.64
CA ARG A 104 -18.95 1.08 26.42
C ARG A 104 -20.30 0.70 27.05
N GLU A 105 -21.11 -0.11 26.38
CA GLU A 105 -22.35 -0.65 26.95
C GLU A 105 -22.10 -1.47 28.21
N ILE A 106 -21.03 -2.27 28.25
CA ILE A 106 -20.62 -2.98 29.47
C ILE A 106 -20.27 -1.98 30.57
N GLN A 107 -19.47 -0.96 30.25
CA GLN A 107 -19.10 0.08 31.22
C GLN A 107 -20.32 0.83 31.78
N ASP A 108 -21.31 1.14 30.93
CA ASP A 108 -22.54 1.80 31.36
C ASP A 108 -23.40 0.88 32.25
N ALA A 109 -23.50 -0.42 31.92
CA ALA A 109 -24.18 -1.40 32.76
C ALA A 109 -23.51 -1.56 34.13
N VAL A 110 -22.17 -1.52 34.17
CA VAL A 110 -21.35 -1.55 35.39
C VAL A 110 -21.60 -0.30 36.24
N LYS A 111 -21.55 0.90 35.65
CA LYS A 111 -21.87 2.14 36.36
C LYS A 111 -23.26 2.08 36.96
N ARG A 112 -24.27 1.70 36.16
CA ARG A 112 -25.66 1.58 36.62
C ARG A 112 -25.80 0.66 37.84
N LYS A 113 -25.01 -0.40 37.93
CA LYS A 113 -25.08 -1.37 39.02
C LYS A 113 -24.26 -0.96 40.24
N TYR A 114 -23.06 -0.42 40.03
CA TYR A 114 -22.03 -0.33 41.06
C TYR A 114 -21.63 1.09 41.44
N GLU A 115 -22.00 2.12 40.68
CA GLU A 115 -21.51 3.50 40.92
C GLU A 115 -21.82 4.03 42.31
N VAL A 116 -23.00 3.69 42.87
CA VAL A 116 -23.37 4.06 44.24
C VAL A 116 -23.16 2.90 45.20
N ALA A 117 -23.45 1.68 44.77
CA ALA A 117 -23.52 0.50 45.64
C ALA A 117 -22.14 -0.08 45.98
N ASP A 118 -21.21 -0.12 45.02
CA ASP A 118 -19.85 -0.64 45.20
C ASP A 118 -18.88 -0.03 44.17
N PRO A 119 -18.45 1.23 44.38
CA PRO A 119 -17.59 1.94 43.43
C PRO A 119 -16.24 1.26 43.18
N SER A 120 -15.81 0.35 44.08
CA SER A 120 -14.55 -0.38 43.97
C SER A 120 -14.50 -1.26 42.71
N LYS A 121 -15.67 -1.67 42.20
CA LYS A 121 -15.82 -2.49 40.99
C LYS A 121 -15.55 -1.72 39.70
N LEU A 122 -15.70 -0.40 39.69
CA LEU A 122 -15.66 0.40 38.45
C LEU A 122 -14.29 0.33 37.73
N ALA A 123 -13.20 0.35 38.51
CA ALA A 123 -11.84 0.35 37.97
C ALA A 123 -11.51 -0.92 37.18
N ALA A 124 -12.09 -2.06 37.59
CA ALA A 124 -11.87 -3.35 36.95
C ALA A 124 -12.48 -3.42 35.52
N TYR A 125 -13.45 -2.54 35.23
CA TYR A 125 -14.04 -2.35 33.90
C TYR A 125 -13.41 -1.17 33.15
N PHE A 126 -12.24 -0.71 33.57
CA PHE A 126 -11.49 0.38 32.95
C PHE A 126 -12.27 1.71 32.88
N ILE A 127 -13.25 1.88 33.76
CA ILE A 127 -13.97 3.15 33.91
C ILE A 127 -12.98 4.15 34.52
N ALA A 128 -12.89 5.34 33.89
CA ALA A 128 -11.87 6.37 34.15
C ALA A 128 -10.44 6.08 33.63
N LYS A 129 -10.20 4.97 32.90
CA LYS A 129 -8.94 4.78 32.16
C LYS A 129 -8.86 5.83 31.03
N LYS A 130 -7.93 6.78 31.16
CA LYS A 130 -7.78 7.93 30.23
C LYS A 130 -7.58 7.53 28.76
N LYS A 131 -6.97 6.39 28.51
CA LYS A 131 -6.58 5.90 27.17
C LYS A 131 -7.25 4.58 26.79
N PHE A 132 -8.46 4.34 27.29
CA PHE A 132 -9.18 3.10 26.99
C PHE A 132 -9.45 2.98 25.49
N GLY A 133 -8.86 1.96 24.88
CA GLY A 133 -8.96 1.69 23.46
C GLY A 133 -8.03 2.51 22.57
N ASP A 134 -7.18 3.40 23.11
CA ASP A 134 -6.32 4.27 22.29
C ASP A 134 -5.28 3.46 21.51
N ASP A 135 -4.66 2.47 22.16
CA ASP A 135 -3.69 1.58 21.55
C ASP A 135 -4.24 0.16 21.43
N ARG A 136 -3.73 -0.56 20.43
CA ARG A 136 -4.19 -1.89 20.07
C ARG A 136 -3.92 -2.94 21.17
N PRO A 137 -2.69 -3.10 21.69
CA PRO A 137 -2.44 -4.06 22.77
C PRO A 137 -3.30 -3.81 24.01
N GLY A 138 -3.50 -2.53 24.34
CA GLY A 138 -4.41 -2.11 25.40
C GLY A 138 -5.85 -2.52 25.14
N LEU A 139 -6.40 -2.24 23.96
CA LEU A 139 -7.76 -2.62 23.60
C LEU A 139 -7.96 -4.15 23.62
N GLU A 140 -6.99 -4.91 23.14
CA GLU A 140 -7.05 -6.38 23.12
C GLU A 140 -7.10 -6.99 24.51
N ALA A 141 -6.21 -6.54 25.41
CA ALA A 141 -6.14 -7.01 26.78
C ALA A 141 -7.32 -6.52 27.63
N ASP A 142 -7.68 -5.24 27.50
CA ASP A 142 -8.78 -4.64 28.25
C ASP A 142 -10.12 -5.27 27.83
N SER A 143 -10.36 -5.47 26.54
CA SER A 143 -11.62 -6.07 26.05
C SER A 143 -11.80 -7.50 26.55
N GLN A 144 -10.73 -8.30 26.58
CA GLN A 144 -10.79 -9.66 27.13
C GLN A 144 -11.11 -9.63 28.62
N SER A 145 -10.35 -8.84 29.39
CA SER A 145 -10.54 -8.72 30.84
C SER A 145 -11.95 -8.23 31.19
N MET A 146 -12.48 -7.27 30.42
CA MET A 146 -13.84 -6.75 30.57
C MET A 146 -14.90 -7.81 30.30
N LEU A 147 -14.72 -8.64 29.27
CA LEU A 147 -15.64 -9.72 28.92
C LEU A 147 -15.63 -10.84 29.97
N ASP A 148 -14.44 -11.22 30.44
CA ASP A 148 -14.28 -12.25 31.48
C ASP A 148 -14.99 -11.84 32.78
N GLN A 149 -14.85 -10.57 33.17
CA GLN A 149 -15.51 -10.09 34.38
C GLN A 149 -17.03 -9.89 34.19
N ALA A 150 -17.46 -9.41 33.03
CA ALA A 150 -18.88 -9.27 32.72
C ALA A 150 -19.61 -10.63 32.73
N ALA A 151 -18.91 -11.73 32.40
CA ALA A 151 -19.46 -13.08 32.46
C ALA A 151 -19.80 -13.55 33.87
N THR A 152 -19.14 -12.99 34.90
CA THR A 152 -19.37 -13.39 36.30
C THR A 152 -20.28 -12.43 37.06
N ASP A 153 -20.21 -11.12 36.78
CA ASP A 153 -20.81 -10.08 37.63
C ASP A 153 -22.32 -9.87 37.42
N ALA A 154 -23.01 -10.67 36.59
CA ALA A 154 -24.45 -10.58 36.31
C ALA A 154 -24.93 -9.13 36.13
N LEU A 155 -24.44 -8.48 35.07
CA LEU A 155 -24.65 -7.06 34.82
C LEU A 155 -26.04 -6.78 34.23
N PRO A 156 -26.67 -5.63 34.55
CA PRO A 156 -28.04 -5.37 34.12
C PRO A 156 -28.09 -5.15 32.60
N GLY A 157 -28.81 -6.00 31.87
CA GLY A 157 -28.95 -5.93 30.41
C GLY A 157 -27.83 -6.64 29.62
N ILE A 158 -26.75 -7.06 30.27
CA ILE A 158 -25.66 -7.83 29.65
C ILE A 158 -25.82 -9.30 30.04
N ASN A 159 -26.59 -10.03 29.24
CA ASN A 159 -26.77 -11.47 29.42
C ASN A 159 -25.72 -12.29 28.65
N ALA A 160 -25.73 -13.61 28.81
CA ALA A 160 -24.79 -14.50 28.11
C ALA A 160 -24.81 -14.35 26.58
N ALA A 161 -25.99 -14.12 25.99
CA ALA A 161 -26.11 -13.88 24.55
C ALA A 161 -25.43 -12.56 24.13
N ARG A 162 -25.56 -11.49 24.93
CA ARG A 162 -24.89 -10.22 24.68
C ARG A 162 -23.37 -10.36 24.81
N ILE A 163 -22.88 -11.05 25.83
CA ILE A 163 -21.44 -11.35 26.00
C ILE A 163 -20.90 -12.13 24.79
N THR A 164 -21.64 -13.12 24.31
CA THR A 164 -21.29 -13.89 23.10
C THR A 164 -21.20 -12.98 21.88
N ALA A 165 -22.17 -12.08 21.69
CA ALA A 165 -22.17 -11.12 20.58
C ALA A 165 -20.96 -10.17 20.63
N ILE A 166 -20.63 -9.62 21.81
CA ILE A 166 -19.47 -8.73 21.97
C ILE A 166 -18.16 -9.49 21.77
N THR A 167 -18.08 -10.74 22.23
CA THR A 167 -16.95 -11.64 21.96
C THR A 167 -16.76 -11.83 20.45
N GLY A 168 -17.85 -12.02 19.70
CA GLY A 168 -17.82 -12.09 18.23
C GLY A 168 -17.29 -10.81 17.58
N LEU A 169 -17.68 -9.63 18.08
CA LEU A 169 -17.14 -8.34 17.62
C LEU A 169 -15.64 -8.21 17.90
N ARG A 170 -15.19 -8.67 19.08
CA ARG A 170 -13.76 -8.70 19.43
C ARG A 170 -12.98 -9.59 18.48
N SER A 171 -13.45 -10.82 18.23
CA SER A 171 -12.81 -11.72 17.27
C SER A 171 -12.78 -11.17 15.85
N ALA A 172 -13.83 -10.49 15.40
CA ALA A 172 -13.87 -9.85 14.10
C ALA A 172 -12.84 -8.70 13.99
N TRP A 173 -12.71 -7.87 15.03
CA TRP A 173 -11.70 -6.81 15.10
C TRP A 173 -10.26 -7.37 15.10
N MET A 174 -9.98 -8.42 15.88
CA MET A 174 -8.66 -9.07 15.88
C MET A 174 -8.31 -9.61 14.49
N LYS A 175 -9.25 -10.32 13.84
CA LYS A 175 -9.06 -10.86 12.49
C LYS A 175 -8.83 -9.77 11.45
N ALA A 176 -9.61 -8.68 11.50
CA ALA A 176 -9.49 -7.58 10.54
C ALA A 176 -8.10 -6.93 10.59
N ASP A 177 -7.46 -6.91 11.75
CA ASP A 177 -6.09 -6.43 11.86
C ASP A 177 -5.04 -7.43 11.40
N ASP A 178 -5.19 -8.72 11.67
CA ASP A 178 -4.28 -9.72 11.10
C ASP A 178 -4.27 -9.59 9.57
N GLU A 179 -5.44 -9.37 8.97
CA GLU A 179 -5.61 -9.09 7.54
C GLU A 179 -4.97 -7.75 7.12
N GLN A 180 -5.10 -6.69 7.94
CA GLN A 180 -4.43 -5.41 7.70
C GLN A 180 -2.90 -5.55 7.71
N ASN A 181 -2.34 -6.20 8.72
CA ASN A 181 -0.91 -6.44 8.85
C ASN A 181 -0.37 -7.29 7.71
N ALA A 182 -1.09 -8.36 7.34
CA ALA A 182 -0.74 -9.17 6.18
C ALA A 182 -0.72 -8.35 4.88
N ALA A 183 -1.70 -7.46 4.68
CA ALA A 183 -1.76 -6.58 3.51
C ALA A 183 -0.62 -5.54 3.49
N ILE A 184 -0.23 -4.99 4.64
CA ILE A 184 0.93 -4.09 4.77
C ILE A 184 2.21 -4.81 4.36
N ILE A 185 2.46 -6.00 4.92
CA ILE A 185 3.64 -6.82 4.61
C ILE A 185 3.65 -7.19 3.11
N ALA A 186 2.50 -7.56 2.56
CA ALA A 186 2.38 -7.88 1.14
C ALA A 186 2.74 -6.68 0.25
N LEU A 187 2.26 -5.48 0.58
CA LEU A 187 2.58 -4.24 -0.13
C LEU A 187 4.08 -3.90 -0.07
N GLU A 188 4.70 -4.05 1.10
CA GLU A 188 6.16 -3.83 1.24
C GLU A 188 6.94 -4.79 0.35
N LYS A 189 6.55 -6.07 0.33
CA LYS A 189 7.19 -7.09 -0.50
C LYS A 189 7.03 -6.82 -1.99
N THR A 190 5.84 -6.43 -2.47
CA THR A 190 5.62 -6.13 -3.89
C THR A 190 6.38 -4.87 -4.32
N ARG A 191 6.42 -3.83 -3.48
CA ARG A 191 7.22 -2.62 -3.74
C ARG A 191 8.71 -2.93 -3.81
N ALA A 192 9.22 -3.72 -2.87
CA ALA A 192 10.63 -4.14 -2.88
C ALA A 192 10.97 -4.91 -4.17
N ALA A 193 10.13 -5.87 -4.56
CA ALA A 193 10.33 -6.65 -5.79
C ALA A 193 10.31 -5.78 -7.06
N PHE A 194 9.39 -4.81 -7.14
CA PHE A 194 9.34 -3.87 -8.27
C PHE A 194 10.59 -2.99 -8.33
N LYS A 195 11.03 -2.44 -7.18
CA LYS A 195 12.23 -1.60 -7.11
C LYS A 195 13.49 -2.36 -7.49
N THR A 196 13.67 -3.59 -6.99
CA THR A 196 14.82 -4.45 -7.37
C THR A 196 14.85 -4.71 -8.87
N ALA A 197 13.69 -4.98 -9.48
CA ALA A 197 13.60 -5.16 -10.93
C ALA A 197 13.98 -3.87 -11.68
N LEU A 198 13.44 -2.71 -11.26
CA LEU A 198 13.74 -1.42 -11.87
C LEU A 198 15.23 -1.08 -11.81
N ASP A 199 15.87 -1.28 -10.66
CA ASP A 199 17.30 -0.98 -10.48
C ASP A 199 18.16 -1.91 -11.37
N SER A 200 17.83 -3.20 -11.46
CA SER A 200 18.50 -4.15 -12.35
C SER A 200 18.32 -3.80 -13.84
N ILE A 201 17.11 -3.42 -14.24
CA ILE A 201 16.80 -2.99 -15.63
C ILE A 201 17.62 -1.74 -15.97
N ARG A 202 17.59 -0.73 -15.10
CA ARG A 202 18.31 0.53 -15.29
C ARG A 202 19.81 0.29 -15.45
N GLN A 203 20.41 -0.56 -14.61
CA GLN A 203 21.83 -0.88 -14.70
C GLN A 203 22.19 -1.53 -16.05
N ARG A 204 21.40 -2.52 -16.49
CA ARG A 204 21.62 -3.21 -17.76
C ARG A 204 21.41 -2.29 -18.96
N ALA A 205 20.34 -1.49 -18.97
CA ALA A 205 20.11 -0.49 -20.01
C ALA A 205 21.25 0.55 -20.06
N ARG A 206 21.75 0.99 -18.89
CA ARG A 206 22.90 1.90 -18.82
C ARG A 206 24.18 1.26 -19.37
N GLY A 207 24.40 -0.04 -19.12
CA GLY A 207 25.50 -0.79 -19.72
C GLY A 207 25.46 -0.78 -21.25
N ILE A 208 24.27 -1.01 -21.84
CA ILE A 208 24.05 -0.90 -23.29
C ILE A 208 24.33 0.52 -23.79
N GLN A 209 23.86 1.54 -23.08
CA GLN A 209 24.12 2.94 -23.45
C GLN A 209 25.61 3.28 -23.45
N LEU A 210 26.37 2.80 -22.46
CA LEU A 210 27.82 3.01 -22.38
C LEU A 210 28.55 2.29 -23.53
N ALA A 211 28.17 1.04 -23.81
CA ALA A 211 28.67 0.30 -24.96
C ALA A 211 28.39 1.05 -26.27
N ALA A 212 27.15 1.50 -26.48
CA ALA A 212 26.75 2.29 -27.65
C ALA A 212 27.50 3.62 -27.73
N ASN A 213 27.70 4.32 -26.61
CA ASN A 213 28.45 5.58 -26.58
C ASN A 213 29.91 5.39 -27.02
N SER A 214 30.52 4.25 -26.71
CA SER A 214 31.87 3.87 -27.16
C SER A 214 31.91 3.31 -28.58
N GLY A 215 30.84 2.66 -29.03
CA GLY A 215 30.73 2.03 -30.35
C GLY A 215 30.47 3.02 -31.48
N TRP A 216 29.75 4.10 -31.19
CA TRP A 216 29.39 5.15 -32.15
C TRP A 216 29.82 6.51 -31.63
N SER A 217 30.97 7.02 -32.07
CA SER A 217 31.53 8.28 -31.57
C SER A 217 30.60 9.47 -31.84
N HIS A 218 30.52 10.38 -30.87
CA HIS A 218 29.82 11.67 -30.99
C HIS A 218 30.53 12.67 -31.90
N THR A 219 31.81 12.42 -32.22
CA THR A 219 32.62 13.28 -33.09
C THR A 219 32.33 13.06 -34.57
N ASP A 220 31.63 11.97 -34.91
CA ASP A 220 31.22 11.64 -36.27
C ASP A 220 29.72 11.94 -36.45
N PRO A 221 29.35 12.97 -37.24
CA PRO A 221 27.96 13.33 -37.47
C PRO A 221 27.10 12.22 -38.06
N ALA A 222 27.69 11.26 -38.80
CA ALA A 222 26.94 10.13 -39.37
C ALA A 222 26.30 9.24 -38.28
N ASN A 223 26.89 9.22 -37.09
CA ASN A 223 26.39 8.44 -35.95
C ASN A 223 25.22 9.11 -35.20
N ALA A 224 24.87 10.35 -35.53
CA ALA A 224 23.90 11.13 -34.76
C ALA A 224 22.52 10.45 -34.65
N ALA A 225 22.06 9.75 -35.70
CA ALA A 225 20.79 9.02 -35.67
C ALA A 225 20.86 7.79 -34.76
N ILE A 226 21.93 7.00 -34.87
CA ILE A 226 22.14 5.79 -34.05
C ILE A 226 22.26 6.16 -32.57
N ARG A 227 23.03 7.21 -32.25
CA ARG A 227 23.19 7.70 -30.88
C ARG A 227 21.83 8.08 -30.25
N ARG A 228 20.96 8.78 -30.98
CA ARG A 228 19.62 9.12 -30.50
C ARG A 228 18.74 7.89 -30.25
N ALA A 229 18.88 6.83 -31.06
CA ALA A 229 18.14 5.59 -30.84
C ALA A 229 18.47 4.94 -29.48
N PHE A 230 19.70 5.09 -29.00
CA PHE A 230 20.13 4.64 -27.67
C PHE A 230 19.89 5.68 -26.56
N ASN A 231 19.05 6.71 -26.80
CA ASN A 231 18.86 7.84 -25.89
C ASN A 231 20.18 8.56 -25.50
N LEU A 232 21.16 8.59 -26.41
CA LEU A 232 22.43 9.30 -26.22
C LEU A 232 22.39 10.69 -26.87
N PRO A 233 23.13 11.68 -26.32
CA PRO A 233 23.35 12.94 -27.00
C PRO A 233 24.06 12.73 -28.35
N ALA A 234 23.59 13.42 -29.39
CA ALA A 234 24.13 13.26 -30.74
C ALA A 234 25.57 13.79 -30.89
N ASN A 235 25.89 14.92 -30.26
CA ASN A 235 27.10 15.72 -30.50
C ASN A 235 28.00 15.88 -29.26
N ARG A 236 27.76 15.09 -28.20
CA ARG A 236 28.58 15.08 -26.98
C ARG A 236 28.61 13.68 -26.37
N PRO A 237 29.64 13.34 -25.56
CA PRO A 237 29.67 12.06 -24.87
C PRO A 237 28.52 11.92 -23.87
N LEU A 238 28.26 10.68 -23.46
CA LEU A 238 27.37 10.38 -22.34
C LEU A 238 28.03 10.83 -21.02
N ASN A 239 27.31 11.63 -20.23
CA ASN A 239 27.68 11.98 -18.86
C ASN A 239 27.25 10.89 -17.88
#